data_AF-A0A182S7E6-F1
#
_entry.id   AF-A0A182S7E6-F1
#
_cell.length_a   1.000
_cell.length_b   1.000
_cell.length_c   1.000
_cell.angle_alpha   90.00
_cell.angle_beta   90.00
_cell.angle_gamma   90.00
#
_symmetry.space_group_name_H-M   'P 1'
#
loop_
_entity.id
_entity.type
_entity.pdbx_description
1 polymer ?
#
loop_
_entity_poly.entity_id
_entity_poly.type
_entity_poly.pdbx_seq_one_letter_code
_entity_poly.pdbx_strand_id
1 'polypeptide(L)'
;MNQKTAELRQALADAEQVKSQLNEELEKDKAMIKDLSSQLESHKKVQVEEQVRLQVETNQKTAELRGALDESEKEKSQLALDIEKDKAKLEEVNRQLAEHKRLQAEHNEKTAGLRQALAEAEQGKSQLADDLEKEKSKSADLNRQLEQVKKTKLLNEQSNISVRDEMVRKVSELQQNLDEEKEKSEEINCQYLQTKRQADDLGVQCTKLMQQLSQDRTEIANLQQQVAAKDAKLNELGVLHQEKAKQFEKSYQDGEILAAKLYKTRQTLKEKEELWVQERASMVNLMEEKLRDARIEHDSKMAKMKDRMVELHKEGKTKLECDNQGLLLTVDGYRRKVENLEIRCAKLQQQLAEMNERNLEVRKENQLLLIRLKSLDELGNDRKSMFLPTQANLRNNFKMEDEEGELFNNMYLADLKSGRCVSPGPSTTKGGLNRYSELSQRNSMLPPHLRTNYVALELDCEPPQDDTRDTMSTTFDDSSTGLISRRKVSGITSYKRPGPPTPSKRAGRLSLTGALAGNGGGEVQYKEVLRDANANVAGAAAGIVGSAAESAARTGRTKTPGKFKQMISSSSLLNNFQRDEVNKKTFFPYYI
;
A
#
# COMPACT_ATOMS: atom_id res chain seq x y z
N MET A 1 35.02 -49.85 -31.53
CA MET A 1 35.25 -49.84 -30.07
C MET A 1 35.71 -48.47 -29.58
N ASN A 2 37.00 -48.15 -29.60
CA ASN A 2 37.59 -47.07 -28.77
C ASN A 2 36.99 -45.66 -28.92
N GLN A 3 36.51 -45.28 -30.11
CA GLN A 3 35.92 -43.95 -30.34
C GLN A 3 34.60 -43.76 -29.55
N LYS A 4 33.67 -44.71 -29.62
CA LYS A 4 32.36 -44.63 -28.93
C LYS A 4 32.51 -44.57 -27.39
N THR A 5 33.58 -45.17 -26.86
CA THR A 5 33.94 -45.06 -25.43
C THR A 5 34.65 -43.75 -25.06
N ALA A 6 35.20 -43.01 -26.02
CA ALA A 6 35.69 -41.65 -25.79
C ALA A 6 34.53 -40.64 -25.81
N GLU A 7 33.63 -40.77 -26.80
CA GLU A 7 32.40 -39.96 -26.93
C GLU A 7 31.52 -40.07 -25.68
N LEU A 8 31.30 -41.28 -25.15
CA LEU A 8 30.56 -41.49 -23.89
C LEU A 8 31.25 -40.89 -22.66
N ARG A 9 32.59 -40.80 -22.64
CA ARG A 9 33.33 -40.15 -21.54
C ARG A 9 33.25 -38.64 -21.62
N GLN A 10 33.30 -38.07 -22.83
CA GLN A 10 33.13 -36.64 -23.05
C GLN A 10 31.71 -36.21 -22.62
N ALA A 11 30.67 -36.89 -23.12
CA ALA A 11 29.29 -36.58 -22.76
C ALA A 11 29.00 -36.70 -21.26
N LEU A 12 29.69 -37.60 -20.53
CA LEU A 12 29.59 -37.72 -19.09
C LEU A 12 30.29 -36.57 -18.35
N ALA A 13 31.46 -36.14 -18.81
CA ALA A 13 32.14 -34.95 -18.28
C ALA A 13 31.34 -33.65 -18.55
N ASP A 14 30.76 -33.52 -19.74
CA ASP A 14 29.90 -32.39 -20.11
C ASP A 14 28.64 -32.35 -19.21
N ALA A 15 28.03 -33.51 -18.93
CA ALA A 15 26.90 -33.63 -18.01
C ALA A 15 27.27 -33.28 -16.55
N GLU A 16 28.47 -33.66 -16.09
CA GLU A 16 28.99 -33.23 -14.78
C GLU A 16 29.25 -31.71 -14.72
N GLN A 17 29.73 -31.11 -15.81
CA GLN A 17 29.90 -29.65 -15.90
C GLN A 17 28.56 -28.91 -15.84
N VAL A 18 27.56 -29.33 -16.63
CA VAL A 18 26.21 -28.74 -16.61
C VAL A 18 25.55 -28.88 -15.23
N LYS A 19 25.71 -30.05 -14.59
CA LYS A 19 25.25 -30.28 -13.21
C LYS A 19 25.92 -29.34 -12.20
N SER A 20 27.20 -29.00 -12.39
CA SER A 20 27.90 -28.02 -11.55
C SER A 20 27.33 -26.61 -11.73
N GLN A 21 27.07 -26.20 -12.99
CA GLN A 21 26.52 -24.88 -13.32
C GLN A 21 25.11 -24.68 -12.73
N LEU A 22 24.20 -25.64 -12.95
CA LEU A 22 22.84 -25.59 -12.38
C LEU A 22 22.84 -25.52 -10.84
N ASN A 23 23.82 -26.15 -10.19
CA ASN A 23 23.94 -26.11 -8.73
C ASN A 23 24.52 -24.77 -8.21
N GLU A 24 25.33 -24.06 -9.01
CA GLU A 24 25.74 -22.68 -8.69
C GLU A 24 24.58 -21.70 -8.85
N GLU A 25 23.78 -21.84 -9.91
CA GLU A 25 22.58 -21.03 -10.14
C GLU A 25 21.54 -21.25 -9.03
N LEU A 26 21.26 -22.49 -8.66
CA LEU A 26 20.30 -22.81 -7.59
C LEU A 26 20.72 -22.28 -6.20
N GLU A 27 22.02 -22.25 -5.87
CA GLU A 27 22.49 -21.65 -4.60
C GLU A 27 22.50 -20.11 -4.64
N LYS A 28 22.76 -19.51 -5.81
CA LYS A 28 22.60 -18.07 -6.04
C LYS A 28 21.14 -17.62 -5.90
N ASP A 29 20.20 -18.40 -6.43
CA ASP A 29 18.78 -18.08 -6.36
C ASP A 29 18.21 -18.29 -4.95
N LYS A 30 18.68 -19.32 -4.20
CA LYS A 30 18.39 -19.43 -2.75
C LYS A 30 18.92 -18.23 -1.97
N ALA A 31 20.12 -17.73 -2.28
CA ALA A 31 20.67 -16.53 -1.65
C ALA A 31 19.82 -15.29 -1.97
N MET A 32 19.37 -15.15 -3.22
CA MET A 32 18.48 -14.07 -3.65
C MET A 32 17.08 -14.15 -3.00
N ILE A 33 16.47 -15.33 -2.91
CA ILE A 33 15.19 -15.56 -2.21
C ILE A 33 15.32 -15.22 -0.72
N LYS A 34 16.44 -15.59 -0.08
CA LYS A 34 16.69 -15.27 1.33
C LYS A 34 16.88 -13.76 1.55
N ASP A 35 17.61 -13.08 0.67
CA ASP A 35 17.79 -11.62 0.71
C ASP A 35 16.45 -10.90 0.50
N LEU A 36 15.69 -11.27 -0.55
CA LEU A 36 14.35 -10.75 -0.81
C LEU A 36 13.37 -11.00 0.35
N SER A 37 13.48 -12.14 1.04
CA SER A 37 12.65 -12.43 2.22
C SER A 37 13.02 -11.53 3.40
N SER A 38 14.32 -11.31 3.65
CA SER A 38 14.79 -10.38 4.70
C SER A 38 14.43 -8.92 4.38
N GLN A 39 14.53 -8.52 3.10
CA GLN A 39 14.06 -7.21 2.63
C GLN A 39 12.54 -7.07 2.83
N LEU A 40 11.73 -8.07 2.50
CA LEU A 40 10.28 -8.06 2.70
C LEU A 40 9.90 -7.99 4.18
N GLU A 41 10.60 -8.70 5.07
CA GLU A 41 10.40 -8.60 6.52
C GLU A 41 10.78 -7.21 7.05
N SER A 42 11.91 -6.66 6.61
CA SER A 42 12.32 -5.31 7.02
C SER A 42 11.35 -4.23 6.52
N HIS A 43 10.85 -4.35 5.29
CA HIS A 43 9.83 -3.44 4.74
C HIS A 43 8.50 -3.54 5.50
N LYS A 44 8.03 -4.77 5.81
CA LYS A 44 6.84 -4.98 6.64
C LYS A 44 7.01 -4.35 8.03
N LYS A 45 8.18 -4.53 8.65
CA LYS A 45 8.49 -3.92 9.95
C LYS A 45 8.42 -2.39 9.90
N VAL A 46 9.11 -1.76 8.95
CA VAL A 46 9.09 -0.30 8.76
C VAL A 46 7.67 0.21 8.49
N GLN A 47 6.88 -0.51 7.69
CA GLN A 47 5.49 -0.15 7.40
C GLN A 47 4.58 -0.22 8.65
N VAL A 48 4.79 -1.20 9.53
CA VAL A 48 4.08 -1.29 10.82
C VAL A 48 4.53 -0.18 11.78
N GLU A 49 5.84 0.10 11.85
CA GLU A 49 6.38 1.20 12.67
C GLU A 49 5.86 2.57 12.20
N GLU A 50 5.72 2.79 10.89
CA GLU A 50 5.12 4.00 10.32
C GLU A 50 3.61 4.09 10.58
N GLN A 51 2.86 2.99 10.45
CA GLN A 51 1.44 2.96 10.83
C GLN A 51 1.23 3.29 12.31
N VAL A 52 2.06 2.75 13.21
CA VAL A 52 2.02 3.07 14.64
C VAL A 52 2.38 4.55 14.87
N ARG A 53 3.41 5.08 14.20
CA ARG A 53 3.78 6.50 14.30
C ARG A 53 2.64 7.42 13.86
N LEU A 54 2.00 7.12 12.73
CA LEU A 54 0.86 7.86 12.22
C LEU A 54 -0.35 7.77 13.15
N GLN A 55 -0.63 6.59 13.74
CA GLN A 55 -1.72 6.43 14.72
C GLN A 55 -1.48 7.25 16.00
N VAL A 56 -0.24 7.32 16.49
CA VAL A 56 0.12 8.20 17.62
C VAL A 56 -0.04 9.67 17.23
N GLU A 57 0.41 10.07 16.03
CA GLU A 57 0.29 11.43 15.53
C GLU A 57 -1.18 11.87 15.33
N THR A 58 -2.06 10.99 14.86
CA THR A 58 -3.51 11.27 14.76
C THR A 58 -4.19 11.30 16.13
N ASN A 59 -3.80 10.41 17.05
CA ASN A 59 -4.32 10.41 18.42
C ASN A 59 -3.92 11.70 19.15
N GLN A 60 -2.67 12.16 19.00
CA GLN A 60 -2.19 13.41 19.56
C GLN A 60 -2.96 14.61 18.99
N LYS A 61 -3.08 14.75 17.66
CA LYS A 61 -3.85 15.84 17.04
C LYS A 61 -5.33 15.82 17.44
N THR A 62 -5.90 14.63 17.67
CA THR A 62 -7.28 14.50 18.19
C THR A 62 -7.39 14.98 19.64
N ALA A 63 -6.37 14.78 20.48
CA ALA A 63 -6.33 15.33 21.83
C ALA A 63 -6.12 16.85 21.83
N GLU A 64 -5.23 17.37 20.99
CA GLU A 64 -4.98 18.81 20.81
C GLU A 64 -6.25 19.55 20.33
N LEU A 65 -6.97 18.99 19.35
CA LEU A 65 -8.24 19.55 18.88
C LEU A 65 -9.36 19.51 19.93
N ARG A 66 -9.38 18.50 20.82
CA ARG A 66 -10.31 18.47 21.96
C ARG A 66 -9.96 19.54 23.00
N GLY A 67 -8.68 19.69 23.35
CA GLY A 67 -8.23 20.75 24.26
C GLY A 67 -8.62 22.14 23.77
N ALA A 68 -8.38 22.43 22.49
CA ALA A 68 -8.78 23.70 21.87
C ALA A 68 -10.30 23.91 21.82
N LEU A 69 -11.10 22.84 21.70
CA LEU A 69 -12.56 22.92 21.78
C LEU A 69 -13.00 23.21 23.23
N ASP A 70 -12.47 22.49 24.21
CA ASP A 70 -12.74 22.70 25.64
C ASP A 70 -12.31 24.10 26.12
N GLU A 71 -11.29 24.70 25.50
CA GLU A 71 -10.89 26.10 25.74
C GLU A 71 -11.86 27.08 25.09
N SER A 72 -12.23 26.86 23.82
CA SER A 72 -13.21 27.69 23.11
C SER A 72 -14.60 27.68 23.78
N GLU A 73 -15.04 26.54 24.33
CA GLU A 73 -16.31 26.47 25.09
C GLU A 73 -16.24 27.23 26.43
N LYS A 74 -15.08 27.27 27.09
CA LYS A 74 -14.87 28.11 28.29
C LYS A 74 -14.87 29.59 27.94
N GLU A 75 -14.16 30.00 26.89
CA GLU A 75 -14.16 31.39 26.39
C GLU A 75 -15.57 31.85 26.01
N LYS A 76 -16.32 31.01 25.27
CA LYS A 76 -17.72 31.25 24.91
C LYS A 76 -18.63 31.38 26.14
N SER A 77 -18.41 30.56 27.16
CA SER A 77 -19.16 30.62 28.42
C SER A 77 -18.85 31.89 29.22
N GLN A 78 -17.59 32.32 29.25
CA GLN A 78 -17.17 33.57 29.87
C GLN A 78 -17.74 34.79 29.13
N LEU A 79 -17.68 34.79 27.79
CA LEU A 79 -18.30 35.83 26.95
C LEU A 79 -19.82 35.93 27.16
N ALA A 80 -20.53 34.82 27.37
CA ALA A 80 -21.95 34.85 27.68
C ALA A 80 -22.25 35.54 29.02
N LEU A 81 -21.45 35.25 30.07
CA LEU A 81 -21.56 35.89 31.38
C LEU A 81 -21.25 37.39 31.32
N ASP A 82 -20.22 37.80 30.57
CA ASP A 82 -19.89 39.22 30.42
C ASP A 82 -20.94 39.98 29.57
N ILE A 83 -21.53 39.35 28.55
CA ILE A 83 -22.69 39.91 27.81
C ILE A 83 -23.90 40.11 28.73
N GLU A 84 -24.22 39.13 29.58
CA GLU A 84 -25.35 39.24 30.53
C GLU A 84 -25.12 40.34 31.57
N LYS A 85 -23.89 40.45 32.06
CA LYS A 85 -23.43 41.51 32.97
C LYS A 85 -23.48 42.89 32.33
N ASP A 86 -23.11 43.03 31.05
CA ASP A 86 -23.21 44.30 30.32
C ASP A 86 -24.65 44.66 29.95
N LYS A 87 -25.51 43.67 29.67
CA LYS A 87 -26.96 43.88 29.54
C LYS A 87 -27.57 44.43 30.83
N ALA A 88 -27.20 43.90 32.00
CA ALA A 88 -27.66 44.41 33.28
C ALA A 88 -27.20 45.86 33.55
N LYS A 89 -25.97 46.22 33.16
CA LYS A 89 -25.51 47.63 33.19
C LYS A 89 -26.34 48.52 32.26
N LEU A 90 -26.67 48.05 31.05
CA LEU A 90 -27.45 48.80 30.07
C LEU A 90 -28.88 49.06 30.55
N GLU A 91 -29.51 48.07 31.21
CA GLU A 91 -30.84 48.21 31.82
C GLU A 91 -30.83 49.24 32.96
N GLU A 92 -29.81 49.24 33.83
CA GLU A 92 -29.64 50.27 34.88
C GLU A 92 -29.35 51.67 34.32
N VAL A 93 -28.53 51.79 33.27
CA VAL A 93 -28.30 53.07 32.58
C VAL A 93 -29.58 53.60 31.93
N ASN A 94 -30.40 52.73 31.33
CA ASN A 94 -31.71 53.11 30.80
C ASN A 94 -32.68 53.55 31.92
N ARG A 95 -32.66 52.90 33.09
CA ARG A 95 -33.44 53.30 34.27
C ARG A 95 -33.04 54.72 34.73
N GLN A 96 -31.74 54.99 34.86
CA GLN A 96 -31.21 56.31 35.22
C GLN A 96 -31.54 57.39 34.17
N LEU A 97 -31.50 57.05 32.88
CA LEU A 97 -31.86 57.97 31.78
C LEU A 97 -33.36 58.31 31.79
N ALA A 98 -34.24 57.35 32.10
CA ALA A 98 -35.67 57.60 32.26
C ALA A 98 -35.96 58.51 33.48
N GLU A 99 -35.26 58.26 34.59
CA GLU A 99 -35.34 59.07 35.82
C GLU A 99 -34.87 60.52 35.58
N HIS A 100 -33.75 60.71 34.88
CA HIS A 100 -33.26 62.03 34.45
C HIS A 100 -34.26 62.75 33.53
N LYS A 101 -34.85 62.05 32.55
CA LYS A 101 -35.88 62.64 31.67
C LYS A 101 -37.11 63.11 32.45
N ARG A 102 -37.52 62.38 33.50
CA ARG A 102 -38.62 62.79 34.39
C ARG A 102 -38.27 64.07 35.16
N LEU A 103 -37.09 64.11 35.78
CA LEU A 103 -36.60 65.29 36.52
C LEU A 103 -36.43 66.51 35.62
N GLN A 104 -36.00 66.31 34.37
CA GLN A 104 -35.89 67.39 33.38
C GLN A 104 -37.26 67.95 32.97
N ALA A 105 -38.29 67.11 32.84
CA ALA A 105 -39.66 67.56 32.61
C ALA A 105 -40.19 68.38 33.80
N GLU A 106 -39.99 67.89 35.02
CA GLU A 106 -40.37 68.58 36.27
C GLU A 106 -39.67 69.95 36.43
N HIS A 107 -38.39 70.04 36.05
CA HIS A 107 -37.64 71.31 36.01
C HIS A 107 -38.16 72.27 34.93
N ASN A 108 -38.55 71.76 33.76
CA ASN A 108 -39.13 72.58 32.69
C ASN A 108 -40.51 73.14 33.12
N GLU A 109 -41.34 72.33 33.77
CA GLU A 109 -42.65 72.72 34.32
C GLU A 109 -42.49 73.78 35.41
N LYS A 110 -41.58 73.57 36.38
CA LYS A 110 -41.22 74.59 37.39
C LYS A 110 -40.69 75.88 36.76
N THR A 111 -39.91 75.78 35.69
CA THR A 111 -39.41 76.95 34.94
C THR A 111 -40.53 77.69 34.19
N ALA A 112 -41.53 76.98 33.68
CA ALA A 112 -42.72 77.59 33.08
C ALA A 112 -43.56 78.32 34.13
N GLY A 113 -43.81 77.70 35.29
CA GLY A 113 -44.51 78.33 36.42
C GLY A 113 -43.80 79.56 36.95
N LEU A 114 -42.47 79.53 37.08
CA LEU A 114 -41.66 80.70 37.47
C LEU A 114 -41.72 81.83 36.42
N ARG A 115 -41.75 81.51 35.12
CA ARG A 115 -41.92 82.51 34.06
C ARG A 115 -43.31 83.14 34.07
N GLN A 116 -44.35 82.35 34.34
CA GLN A 116 -45.71 82.87 34.51
C GLN A 116 -45.80 83.80 35.73
N ALA A 117 -45.33 83.37 36.89
CA ALA A 117 -45.32 84.19 38.11
C ALA A 117 -44.50 85.48 37.95
N LEU A 118 -43.42 85.46 37.16
CA LEU A 118 -42.64 86.65 36.84
C LEU A 118 -43.40 87.62 35.92
N ALA A 119 -44.12 87.11 34.91
CA ALA A 119 -44.99 87.94 34.07
C ALA A 119 -46.17 88.55 34.84
N GLU A 120 -46.78 87.79 35.75
CA GLU A 120 -47.83 88.28 36.67
C GLU A 120 -47.28 89.37 37.61
N ALA A 121 -46.03 89.22 38.10
CA ALA A 121 -45.36 90.24 38.90
C ALA A 121 -45.00 91.51 38.10
N GLU A 122 -44.56 91.37 36.84
CA GLU A 122 -44.32 92.51 35.93
C GLU A 122 -45.62 93.27 35.62
N GLN A 123 -46.73 92.56 35.40
CA GLN A 123 -48.05 93.16 35.23
C GLN A 123 -48.49 93.94 36.48
N GLY A 124 -48.34 93.35 37.68
CA GLY A 124 -48.60 94.06 38.95
C GLY A 124 -47.73 95.30 39.16
N LYS A 125 -46.49 95.28 38.65
CA LYS A 125 -45.55 96.41 38.69
C LYS A 125 -46.00 97.56 37.79
N SER A 126 -46.63 97.27 36.64
CA SER A 126 -47.28 98.28 35.80
C SER A 126 -48.46 98.94 36.51
N GLN A 127 -49.29 98.16 37.20
CA GLN A 127 -50.45 98.68 37.94
C GLN A 127 -50.06 99.68 39.04
N LEU A 128 -48.95 99.41 39.75
CA LEU A 128 -48.43 100.30 40.81
C LEU A 128 -47.80 101.60 40.28
N ALA A 129 -47.34 101.63 39.02
CA ALA A 129 -46.84 102.85 38.40
C ALA A 129 -47.99 103.85 38.13
N ASP A 130 -49.11 103.37 37.58
CA ASP A 130 -50.29 104.17 37.26
C ASP A 130 -50.91 104.86 38.50
N ASP A 131 -50.81 104.26 39.69
CA ASP A 131 -51.34 104.84 40.93
C ASP A 131 -50.38 105.84 41.59
N LEU A 132 -49.06 105.70 41.38
CA LEU A 132 -48.07 106.67 41.86
C LEU A 132 -48.13 108.02 41.12
N GLU A 133 -48.57 108.01 39.85
CA GLU A 133 -48.79 109.22 39.06
C GLU A 133 -50.07 109.98 39.51
N LYS A 134 -51.10 109.25 39.96
CA LYS A 134 -52.40 109.83 40.37
C LYS A 134 -52.35 110.65 41.65
N GLU A 135 -51.49 110.34 42.62
CA GLU A 135 -51.39 111.12 43.86
C GLU A 135 -50.43 112.31 43.76
N LYS A 136 -49.47 112.32 42.81
CA LYS A 136 -48.62 113.49 42.56
C LYS A 136 -49.39 114.70 42.02
N SER A 137 -50.56 114.51 41.43
CA SER A 137 -51.38 115.58 40.85
C SER A 137 -52.32 116.31 41.84
N LYS A 138 -52.35 115.94 43.13
CA LYS A 138 -53.25 116.53 44.15
C LYS A 138 -52.58 117.49 45.15
N SER A 139 -51.25 117.56 45.20
CA SER A 139 -50.51 118.30 46.24
C SER A 139 -50.05 119.71 45.82
N ALA A 140 -50.61 120.28 44.74
CA ALA A 140 -50.08 121.46 44.08
C ALA A 140 -50.90 122.76 44.25
N ASP A 141 -52.12 122.70 44.82
CA ASP A 141 -53.10 123.81 44.73
C ASP A 141 -53.56 124.35 46.10
N LEU A 142 -52.62 124.53 47.04
CA LEU A 142 -52.90 125.05 48.38
C LEU A 142 -51.86 126.08 48.88
N ASN A 143 -51.09 126.68 47.97
CA ASN A 143 -50.08 127.69 48.30
C ASN A 143 -50.14 128.94 47.40
N ARG A 144 -51.37 129.42 47.11
CA ARG A 144 -51.62 130.60 46.24
C ARG A 144 -52.54 131.66 46.88
N GLN A 145 -52.74 131.64 48.20
CA GLN A 145 -53.53 132.64 48.93
C GLN A 145 -52.90 133.05 50.27
N LEU A 146 -51.73 133.68 50.24
CA LEU A 146 -51.19 134.39 51.42
C LEU A 146 -50.45 135.71 51.08
N GLU A 147 -50.89 136.41 50.03
CA GLU A 147 -50.51 137.81 49.83
C GLU A 147 -51.57 138.76 50.38
N GLN A 148 -51.49 139.03 51.68
CA GLN A 148 -51.98 140.30 52.20
C GLN A 148 -51.11 140.81 53.36
N VAL A 149 -49.85 141.12 53.05
CA VAL A 149 -49.00 141.95 53.91
C VAL A 149 -49.66 143.32 54.13
N LYS A 150 -50.03 143.66 55.39
CA LYS A 150 -50.06 145.07 55.83
C LYS A 150 -49.98 145.39 57.34
N LYS A 151 -49.41 144.51 58.16
CA LYS A 151 -48.84 144.82 59.51
C LYS A 151 -47.95 143.65 59.94
N THR A 152 -46.75 143.82 60.51
CA THR A 152 -45.97 145.05 60.78
C THR A 152 -44.47 144.75 60.74
N LYS A 153 -43.62 145.74 60.44
CA LYS A 153 -42.15 145.60 60.59
C LYS A 153 -41.77 145.36 62.06
N LEU A 154 -41.20 144.20 62.39
CA LEU A 154 -40.41 143.99 63.62
C LEU A 154 -39.52 142.72 63.66
N LEU A 155 -39.27 142.06 62.50
CA LEU A 155 -38.54 140.77 62.43
C LEU A 155 -37.45 140.74 61.32
N ASN A 156 -36.71 141.85 61.17
CA ASN A 156 -35.71 142.02 60.10
C ASN A 156 -34.41 141.20 60.30
N GLU A 157 -34.25 140.51 61.43
CA GLU A 157 -32.99 139.86 61.81
C GLU A 157 -33.08 138.33 61.86
N GLN A 158 -34.26 137.74 62.10
CA GLN A 158 -34.46 136.29 61.95
C GLN A 158 -34.55 135.85 60.48
N SER A 159 -35.06 136.69 59.58
CA SER A 159 -35.19 136.37 58.15
C SER A 159 -33.82 136.11 57.48
N ASN A 160 -32.79 136.89 57.83
CA ASN A 160 -31.44 136.71 57.29
C ASN A 160 -30.71 135.45 57.81
N ILE A 161 -31.21 134.84 58.89
CA ILE A 161 -30.77 133.51 59.34
C ILE A 161 -31.55 132.45 58.56
N SER A 162 -32.89 132.52 58.55
CA SER A 162 -33.75 131.55 57.87
C SER A 162 -33.40 131.37 56.38
N VAL A 163 -33.21 132.46 55.63
CA VAL A 163 -32.85 132.38 54.19
C VAL A 163 -31.44 131.81 53.99
N ARG A 164 -30.51 132.06 54.93
CA ARG A 164 -29.16 131.50 54.89
C ARG A 164 -29.18 130.01 55.20
N ASP A 165 -29.99 129.58 56.16
CA ASP A 165 -30.19 128.17 56.51
C ASP A 165 -30.98 127.40 55.44
N GLU A 166 -31.87 128.06 54.68
CA GLU A 166 -32.48 127.50 53.47
C GLU A 166 -31.46 127.37 52.33
N MET A 167 -30.63 128.39 52.09
CA MET A 167 -29.62 128.34 51.03
C MET A 167 -28.51 127.32 51.36
N VAL A 168 -28.12 127.20 52.63
CA VAL A 168 -27.20 126.15 53.11
C VAL A 168 -27.85 124.77 52.99
N ARG A 169 -29.11 124.58 53.42
CA ARG A 169 -29.84 123.32 53.17
C ARG A 169 -29.87 122.98 51.69
N LYS A 170 -30.16 123.93 50.81
CA LYS A 170 -30.24 123.69 49.37
C LYS A 170 -28.89 123.42 48.71
N VAL A 171 -27.81 123.99 49.22
CA VAL A 171 -26.43 123.63 48.84
C VAL A 171 -26.09 122.21 49.33
N SER A 172 -26.49 121.84 50.55
CA SER A 172 -26.32 120.47 51.05
C SER A 172 -27.17 119.44 50.28
N GLU A 173 -28.41 119.77 49.91
CA GLU A 173 -29.27 118.95 49.03
C GLU A 173 -28.63 118.76 47.65
N LEU A 174 -28.10 119.83 47.04
CA LEU A 174 -27.41 119.74 45.75
C LEU A 174 -26.08 118.97 45.84
N GLN A 175 -25.35 119.11 46.94
CA GLN A 175 -24.13 118.33 47.20
C GLN A 175 -24.45 116.85 47.42
N GLN A 176 -25.48 116.53 48.20
CA GLN A 176 -25.98 115.16 48.40
C GLN A 176 -26.40 114.55 47.05
N ASN A 177 -27.23 115.24 46.26
CA ASN A 177 -27.64 114.78 44.94
C ASN A 177 -26.43 114.55 44.02
N LEU A 178 -25.42 115.43 44.06
CA LEU A 178 -24.18 115.28 43.28
C LEU A 178 -23.35 114.06 43.72
N ASP A 179 -23.33 113.75 45.01
CA ASP A 179 -22.60 112.58 45.54
C ASP A 179 -23.38 111.27 45.31
N GLU A 180 -24.71 111.29 45.41
CA GLU A 180 -25.57 110.16 45.01
C GLU A 180 -25.46 109.84 43.51
N GLU A 181 -25.36 110.86 42.63
CA GLU A 181 -25.14 110.62 41.20
C GLU A 181 -23.72 110.12 40.88
N LYS A 182 -22.70 110.46 41.70
CA LYS A 182 -21.38 109.80 41.62
C LYS A 182 -21.48 108.35 42.04
N GLU A 183 -22.14 108.04 43.16
CA GLU A 183 -22.29 106.68 43.66
C GLU A 183 -23.01 105.78 42.63
N LYS A 184 -24.11 106.27 42.04
CA LYS A 184 -24.79 105.60 40.90
C LYS A 184 -23.87 105.42 39.70
N SER A 185 -23.05 106.42 39.35
CA SER A 185 -22.11 106.35 38.23
C SER A 185 -20.98 105.33 38.47
N GLU A 186 -20.46 105.26 39.70
CA GLU A 186 -19.45 104.28 40.13
C GLU A 186 -20.04 102.86 40.19
N GLU A 187 -21.29 102.70 40.66
CA GLU A 187 -22.00 101.42 40.62
C GLU A 187 -22.22 100.94 39.18
N ILE A 188 -22.72 101.81 38.28
CA ILE A 188 -22.91 101.49 36.85
C ILE A 188 -21.56 101.11 36.19
N ASN A 189 -20.47 101.80 36.54
CA ASN A 189 -19.13 101.45 36.05
C ASN A 189 -18.66 100.08 36.58
N CYS A 190 -18.95 99.74 37.83
CA CYS A 190 -18.66 98.43 38.40
C CYS A 190 -19.48 97.32 37.72
N GLN A 191 -20.78 97.55 37.49
CA GLN A 191 -21.65 96.64 36.75
C GLN A 191 -21.15 96.44 35.30
N TYR A 192 -20.79 97.53 34.60
CA TYR A 192 -20.20 97.47 33.26
C TYR A 192 -18.91 96.63 33.24
N LEU A 193 -17.99 96.85 34.18
CA LEU A 193 -16.74 96.08 34.28
C LEU A 193 -16.99 94.61 34.60
N GLN A 194 -18.02 94.28 35.40
CA GLN A 194 -18.41 92.91 35.69
C GLN A 194 -19.02 92.21 34.46
N THR A 195 -19.97 92.86 33.77
CA THR A 195 -20.56 92.34 32.53
C THR A 195 -19.51 92.18 31.43
N LYS A 196 -18.55 93.10 31.34
CA LYS A 196 -17.43 93.01 30.39
C LYS A 196 -16.57 91.77 30.67
N ARG A 197 -16.17 91.52 31.91
CA ARG A 197 -15.43 90.30 32.29
C ARG A 197 -16.21 89.03 31.93
N GLN A 198 -17.51 89.00 32.20
CA GLN A 198 -18.37 87.87 31.80
C GLN A 198 -18.41 87.66 30.28
N ALA A 199 -18.43 88.73 29.49
CA ALA A 199 -18.36 88.65 28.03
C ALA A 199 -16.99 88.16 27.54
N ASP A 200 -15.89 88.63 28.16
CA ASP A 200 -14.52 88.17 27.87
C ASP A 200 -14.36 86.67 28.21
N ASP A 201 -14.83 86.23 29.39
CA ASP A 201 -14.83 84.84 29.84
C ASP A 201 -15.66 83.91 28.91
N LEU A 202 -16.82 84.39 28.44
CA LEU A 202 -17.64 83.67 27.45
C LEU A 202 -16.93 83.62 26.09
N GLY A 203 -16.22 84.67 25.68
CA GLY A 203 -15.38 84.67 24.48
C GLY A 203 -14.27 83.60 24.53
N VAL A 204 -13.60 83.46 25.68
CA VAL A 204 -12.62 82.39 25.91
C VAL A 204 -13.27 81.00 25.86
N GLN A 205 -14.46 80.83 26.43
CA GLN A 205 -15.20 79.56 26.34
C GLN A 205 -15.62 79.23 24.89
N CYS A 206 -16.13 80.21 24.13
CA CYS A 206 -16.51 80.02 22.73
C CYS A 206 -15.32 79.66 21.83
N THR A 207 -14.17 80.32 21.99
CA THR A 207 -12.95 79.98 21.23
C THR A 207 -12.43 78.58 21.59
N LYS A 208 -12.45 78.19 22.87
CA LYS A 208 -12.09 76.83 23.31
C LYS A 208 -13.01 75.75 22.74
N LEU A 209 -14.33 75.98 22.75
CA LEU A 209 -15.31 75.07 22.13
C LEU A 209 -15.12 74.96 20.61
N MET A 210 -14.83 76.09 19.94
CA MET A 210 -14.56 76.13 18.50
C MET A 210 -13.28 75.35 18.15
N GLN A 211 -12.24 75.44 18.99
CA GLN A 211 -11.01 74.66 18.85
C GLN A 211 -11.28 73.15 19.05
N GLN A 212 -12.04 72.76 20.08
CA GLN A 212 -12.42 71.36 20.32
C GLN A 212 -13.18 70.80 19.10
N LEU A 213 -14.23 71.50 18.65
CA LEU A 213 -15.01 71.09 17.46
C LEU A 213 -14.14 70.98 16.19
N SER A 214 -13.04 71.71 16.08
CA SER A 214 -12.09 71.56 14.96
C SER A 214 -11.25 70.28 15.08
N GLN A 215 -10.86 69.89 16.30
CA GLN A 215 -10.13 68.65 16.58
C GLN A 215 -11.04 67.44 16.35
N ASP A 216 -12.24 67.45 16.94
CA ASP A 216 -13.26 66.40 16.80
C ASP A 216 -13.58 66.12 15.33
N ARG A 217 -13.71 67.18 14.49
CA ARG A 217 -13.91 67.05 13.04
C ARG A 217 -12.75 66.34 12.33
N THR A 218 -11.51 66.63 12.72
CA THR A 218 -10.35 65.93 12.13
C THR A 218 -10.25 64.47 12.58
N GLU A 219 -10.61 64.16 13.83
CA GLU A 219 -10.67 62.79 14.32
C GLU A 219 -11.77 61.98 13.63
N ILE A 220 -12.98 62.53 13.50
CA ILE A 220 -14.09 61.92 12.74
C ILE A 220 -13.67 61.62 11.29
N ALA A 221 -13.00 62.55 10.61
CA ALA A 221 -12.51 62.34 9.23
C ALA A 221 -11.47 61.20 9.16
N ASN A 222 -10.53 61.14 10.10
CA ASN A 222 -9.53 60.06 10.19
C ASN A 222 -10.18 58.70 10.49
N LEU A 223 -11.19 58.66 11.37
CA LEU A 223 -11.95 57.44 11.68
C LEU A 223 -12.78 56.96 10.48
N GLN A 224 -13.46 57.87 9.77
CA GLN A 224 -14.18 57.55 8.53
C GLN A 224 -13.24 56.96 7.47
N GLN A 225 -12.03 57.53 7.28
CA GLN A 225 -11.04 56.97 6.37
C GLN A 225 -10.56 55.57 6.80
N GLN A 226 -10.39 55.33 8.10
CA GLN A 226 -10.03 54.00 8.63
C GLN A 226 -11.16 52.97 8.46
N VAL A 227 -12.42 53.36 8.60
CA VAL A 227 -13.58 52.49 8.36
C VAL A 227 -13.62 52.10 6.88
N ALA A 228 -13.61 53.06 5.96
CA ALA A 228 -13.60 52.77 4.53
C ALA A 228 -12.41 51.88 4.08
N ALA A 229 -11.23 52.08 4.69
CA ALA A 229 -10.05 51.25 4.43
C ALA A 229 -10.12 49.83 5.03
N LYS A 230 -10.95 49.61 6.07
CA LYS A 230 -11.27 48.27 6.60
C LYS A 230 -12.33 47.58 5.76
N ASP A 231 -13.38 48.30 5.36
CA ASP A 231 -14.46 47.78 4.52
C ASP A 231 -13.95 47.32 3.15
N ALA A 232 -13.04 48.10 2.53
CA ALA A 232 -12.36 47.70 1.30
C ALA A 232 -11.63 46.35 1.44
N LYS A 233 -10.88 46.15 2.54
CA LYS A 233 -10.17 44.90 2.83
C LYS A 233 -11.12 43.74 3.18
N LEU A 234 -12.23 44.02 3.85
CA LEU A 234 -13.26 43.03 4.18
C LEU A 234 -13.92 42.51 2.88
N ASN A 235 -14.21 43.40 1.93
CA ASN A 235 -14.73 43.04 0.62
C ASN A 235 -13.70 42.23 -0.20
N GLU A 236 -12.43 42.63 -0.21
CA GLU A 236 -11.34 41.88 -0.86
C GLU A 236 -11.22 40.46 -0.28
N LEU A 237 -11.19 40.32 1.05
CA LEU A 237 -11.18 39.02 1.75
C LEU A 237 -12.44 38.19 1.44
N GLY A 238 -13.62 38.82 1.34
CA GLY A 238 -14.87 38.16 0.99
C GLY A 238 -14.84 37.55 -0.41
N VAL A 239 -14.31 38.27 -1.41
CA VAL A 239 -14.11 37.75 -2.78
C VAL A 239 -13.12 36.59 -2.76
N LEU A 240 -11.97 36.74 -2.08
CA LEU A 240 -10.94 35.71 -1.99
C LEU A 240 -11.43 34.43 -1.29
N HIS A 241 -12.29 34.58 -0.27
CA HIS A 241 -12.96 33.46 0.39
C HIS A 241 -13.98 32.77 -0.54
N GLN A 242 -14.80 33.55 -1.26
CA GLN A 242 -15.76 32.99 -2.21
C GLN A 242 -15.08 32.25 -3.38
N GLU A 243 -13.93 32.75 -3.85
CA GLU A 243 -13.15 32.04 -4.88
C GLU A 243 -12.57 30.73 -4.35
N LYS A 244 -11.97 30.74 -3.15
CA LYS A 244 -11.50 29.50 -2.50
C LYS A 244 -12.62 28.49 -2.28
N ALA A 245 -13.81 28.93 -1.86
CA ALA A 245 -14.96 28.06 -1.71
C ALA A 245 -15.33 27.37 -3.05
N LYS A 246 -15.36 28.13 -4.15
CA LYS A 246 -15.58 27.58 -5.52
C LYS A 246 -14.49 26.59 -5.95
N GLN A 247 -13.23 26.85 -5.59
CA GLN A 247 -12.11 25.94 -5.87
C GLN A 247 -12.19 24.64 -5.05
N PHE A 248 -12.58 24.70 -3.77
CA PHE A 248 -12.79 23.51 -2.94
C PHE A 248 -13.99 22.69 -3.42
N GLU A 249 -15.12 23.33 -3.73
CA GLU A 249 -16.32 22.69 -4.27
C GLU A 249 -16.00 21.91 -5.56
N LYS A 250 -15.29 22.54 -6.51
CA LYS A 250 -14.83 21.86 -7.73
C LYS A 250 -13.90 20.68 -7.41
N SER A 251 -12.94 20.87 -6.50
CA SER A 251 -11.98 19.83 -6.12
C SER A 251 -12.65 18.62 -5.46
N TYR A 252 -13.75 18.84 -4.72
CA TYR A 252 -14.61 17.81 -4.16
C TYR A 252 -15.33 17.02 -5.26
N GLN A 253 -15.98 17.70 -6.20
CA GLN A 253 -16.67 17.09 -7.34
C GLN A 253 -15.71 16.29 -8.25
N ASP A 254 -14.53 16.83 -8.55
CA ASP A 254 -13.48 16.11 -9.30
C ASP A 254 -13.01 14.85 -8.52
N GLY A 255 -13.00 14.90 -7.19
CA GLY A 255 -12.74 13.77 -6.29
C GLY A 255 -13.81 12.68 -6.32
N GLU A 256 -15.09 13.03 -6.27
CA GLU A 256 -16.21 12.09 -6.41
C GLU A 256 -16.20 11.40 -7.78
N ILE A 257 -15.95 12.17 -8.85
CA ILE A 257 -15.81 11.64 -10.21
C ILE A 257 -14.62 10.67 -10.31
N LEU A 258 -13.51 10.94 -9.63
CA LEU A 258 -12.36 10.04 -9.56
C LEU A 258 -12.69 8.76 -8.78
N ALA A 259 -13.36 8.87 -7.62
CA ALA A 259 -13.79 7.72 -6.82
C ALA A 259 -14.74 6.80 -7.61
N ALA A 260 -15.72 7.37 -8.32
CA ALA A 260 -16.64 6.62 -9.17
C ALA A 260 -15.93 5.91 -10.35
N LYS A 261 -14.92 6.55 -10.96
CA LYS A 261 -14.06 5.92 -11.98
C LYS A 261 -13.24 4.77 -11.40
N LEU A 262 -12.59 4.98 -10.26
CA LEU A 262 -11.80 3.95 -9.58
C LEU A 262 -12.66 2.73 -9.20
N TYR A 263 -13.86 2.95 -8.65
CA TYR A 263 -14.82 1.89 -8.35
C TYR A 263 -15.14 1.05 -9.59
N LYS A 264 -15.52 1.68 -10.71
CA LYS A 264 -15.79 0.98 -11.97
C LYS A 264 -14.58 0.20 -12.48
N THR A 265 -13.37 0.78 -12.45
CA THR A 265 -12.17 0.04 -12.86
C THR A 265 -11.89 -1.17 -11.98
N ARG A 266 -12.07 -1.05 -10.66
CA ARG A 266 -11.88 -2.15 -9.70
C ARG A 266 -12.91 -3.27 -9.91
N GLN A 267 -14.16 -2.92 -10.21
CA GLN A 267 -15.19 -3.89 -10.60
C GLN A 267 -14.77 -4.65 -11.88
N THR A 268 -14.41 -3.95 -12.96
CA THR A 268 -14.00 -4.60 -14.22
C THR A 268 -12.69 -5.40 -14.12
N LEU A 269 -11.87 -5.13 -13.10
CA LEU A 269 -10.69 -5.95 -12.77
C LEU A 269 -11.12 -7.24 -12.08
N LYS A 270 -11.97 -7.16 -11.05
CA LYS A 270 -12.52 -8.32 -10.34
C LYS A 270 -13.28 -9.28 -11.28
N GLU A 271 -14.08 -8.74 -12.20
CA GLU A 271 -14.79 -9.52 -13.22
C GLU A 271 -13.80 -10.29 -14.13
N LYS A 272 -12.63 -9.71 -14.45
CA LYS A 272 -11.56 -10.39 -15.20
C LYS A 272 -10.77 -11.40 -14.36
N GLU A 273 -10.54 -11.11 -13.08
CA GLU A 273 -9.91 -12.05 -12.15
C GLU A 273 -10.79 -13.31 -11.98
N GLU A 274 -12.10 -13.13 -11.87
CA GLU A 274 -13.09 -14.21 -11.80
C GLU A 274 -13.13 -15.05 -13.10
N LEU A 275 -13.14 -14.40 -14.27
CA LEU A 275 -13.01 -15.08 -15.56
C LEU A 275 -11.69 -15.86 -15.67
N TRP A 276 -10.55 -15.27 -15.32
CA TRP A 276 -9.25 -15.96 -15.35
C TRP A 276 -9.15 -17.11 -14.34
N VAL A 277 -9.86 -17.07 -13.21
CA VAL A 277 -9.99 -18.22 -12.30
C VAL A 277 -10.84 -19.31 -12.97
N GLN A 278 -11.96 -18.96 -13.59
CA GLN A 278 -12.83 -19.90 -14.30
C GLN A 278 -12.13 -20.58 -15.48
N GLU A 279 -11.45 -19.81 -16.34
CA GLU A 279 -10.66 -20.32 -17.48
C GLU A 279 -9.58 -21.30 -17.04
N ARG A 280 -8.84 -20.99 -15.96
CA ARG A 280 -7.84 -21.91 -15.40
C ARG A 280 -8.47 -23.18 -14.84
N ALA A 281 -9.59 -23.08 -14.13
CA ALA A 281 -10.31 -24.25 -13.63
C ALA A 281 -10.81 -25.15 -14.77
N SER A 282 -11.40 -24.56 -15.83
CA SER A 282 -11.79 -25.29 -17.04
C SER A 282 -10.60 -25.94 -17.76
N MET A 283 -9.45 -25.26 -17.82
CA MET A 283 -8.23 -25.80 -18.43
C MET A 283 -7.66 -26.97 -17.62
N VAL A 284 -7.63 -26.87 -16.29
CA VAL A 284 -7.21 -27.97 -15.39
C VAL A 284 -8.12 -29.18 -15.57
N ASN A 285 -9.45 -28.98 -15.51
CA ASN A 285 -10.43 -30.06 -15.70
C ASN A 285 -10.26 -30.78 -17.04
N LEU A 286 -10.02 -30.03 -18.13
CA LEU A 286 -9.78 -30.57 -19.47
C LEU A 286 -8.47 -31.37 -19.58
N MET A 287 -7.41 -30.96 -18.86
CA MET A 287 -6.15 -31.71 -18.84
C MET A 287 -6.26 -32.96 -17.95
N GLU A 288 -6.97 -32.88 -16.82
CA GLU A 288 -7.29 -34.08 -16.03
C GLU A 288 -8.13 -35.08 -16.83
N GLU A 289 -9.11 -34.62 -17.60
CA GLU A 289 -9.96 -35.47 -18.45
C GLU A 289 -9.13 -36.21 -19.49
N LYS A 290 -8.25 -35.51 -20.23
CA LYS A 290 -7.29 -36.14 -21.15
C LYS A 290 -6.35 -37.13 -20.44
N LEU A 291 -5.93 -36.85 -19.20
CA LEU A 291 -5.11 -37.76 -18.41
C LEU A 291 -5.88 -38.97 -17.88
N ARG A 292 -7.21 -38.85 -17.65
CA ARG A 292 -8.10 -39.98 -17.34
C ARG A 292 -8.28 -40.85 -18.60
N ASP A 293 -8.59 -40.24 -19.73
CA ASP A 293 -8.79 -40.95 -21.01
C ASP A 293 -7.53 -41.70 -21.45
N ALA A 294 -6.35 -41.06 -21.38
CA ALA A 294 -5.09 -41.69 -21.73
C ALA A 294 -4.75 -42.91 -20.83
N ARG A 295 -5.10 -42.87 -19.53
CA ARG A 295 -4.98 -44.01 -18.63
C ARG A 295 -5.95 -45.13 -19.02
N ILE A 296 -7.21 -44.80 -19.28
CA ILE A 296 -8.23 -45.78 -19.70
C ILE A 296 -7.84 -46.45 -21.03
N GLU A 297 -7.30 -45.69 -21.99
CA GLU A 297 -6.81 -46.23 -23.26
C GLU A 297 -5.58 -47.14 -23.07
N HIS A 298 -4.63 -46.73 -22.22
CA HIS A 298 -3.47 -47.54 -21.85
C HIS A 298 -3.88 -48.85 -21.17
N ASP A 299 -4.73 -48.79 -20.16
CA ASP A 299 -5.20 -49.97 -19.42
C ASP A 299 -6.04 -50.90 -20.33
N SER A 300 -6.79 -50.34 -21.30
CA SER A 300 -7.46 -51.12 -22.35
C SER A 300 -6.47 -51.84 -23.28
N LYS A 301 -5.35 -51.20 -23.64
CA LYS A 301 -4.27 -51.84 -24.42
C LYS A 301 -3.60 -52.95 -23.62
N MET A 302 -3.29 -52.72 -22.35
CA MET A 302 -2.68 -53.72 -21.46
C MET A 302 -3.60 -54.91 -21.20
N ALA A 303 -4.92 -54.68 -21.04
CA ALA A 303 -5.91 -55.75 -20.95
C ALA A 303 -5.93 -56.61 -22.23
N LYS A 304 -6.06 -55.99 -23.41
CA LYS A 304 -6.04 -56.69 -24.71
C LYS A 304 -4.75 -57.48 -24.94
N MET A 305 -3.60 -56.94 -24.53
CA MET A 305 -2.31 -57.66 -24.62
C MET A 305 -2.27 -58.87 -23.68
N LYS A 306 -2.75 -58.72 -22.44
CA LYS A 306 -2.86 -59.82 -21.47
C LYS A 306 -3.81 -60.92 -21.96
N ASP A 307 -4.97 -60.55 -22.50
CA ASP A 307 -5.95 -61.50 -23.03
C ASP A 307 -5.38 -62.27 -24.23
N ARG A 308 -4.68 -61.57 -25.14
CA ARG A 308 -3.97 -62.22 -26.27
C ARG A 308 -2.85 -63.15 -25.81
N MET A 309 -2.10 -62.82 -24.77
CA MET A 309 -1.10 -63.74 -24.18
C MET A 309 -1.77 -64.98 -23.58
N VAL A 310 -2.89 -64.81 -22.87
CA VAL A 310 -3.69 -65.93 -22.34
C VAL A 310 -4.26 -66.79 -23.47
N GLU A 311 -4.64 -66.19 -24.61
CA GLU A 311 -5.11 -66.90 -25.80
C GLU A 311 -3.98 -67.70 -26.47
N LEU A 312 -2.82 -67.10 -26.74
CA LEU A 312 -1.64 -67.79 -27.27
C LEU A 312 -1.17 -68.94 -26.36
N HIS A 313 -1.24 -68.78 -25.04
CA HIS A 313 -0.95 -69.86 -24.10
C HIS A 313 -2.00 -70.99 -24.13
N LYS A 314 -3.29 -70.68 -24.38
CA LYS A 314 -4.32 -71.70 -24.60
C LYS A 314 -4.08 -72.45 -25.92
N GLU A 315 -3.83 -71.75 -27.02
CA GLU A 315 -3.53 -72.34 -28.34
C GLU A 315 -2.29 -73.24 -28.30
N GLY A 316 -1.20 -72.76 -27.68
CA GLY A 316 0.01 -73.56 -27.49
C GLY A 316 -0.24 -74.80 -26.65
N LYS A 317 -1.06 -74.69 -25.59
CA LYS A 317 -1.46 -75.83 -24.75
C LYS A 317 -2.31 -76.84 -25.52
N THR A 318 -3.39 -76.41 -26.18
CA THR A 318 -4.28 -77.35 -26.91
C THR A 318 -3.56 -78.03 -28.05
N LYS A 319 -2.66 -77.33 -28.75
CA LYS A 319 -1.79 -77.95 -29.75
C LYS A 319 -0.90 -79.04 -29.15
N LEU A 320 -0.22 -78.76 -28.03
CA LEU A 320 0.59 -79.78 -27.34
C LEU A 320 -0.25 -80.96 -26.83
N GLU A 321 -1.49 -80.73 -26.41
CA GLU A 321 -2.43 -81.80 -26.04
C GLU A 321 -2.81 -82.67 -27.24
N CYS A 322 -3.06 -82.07 -28.42
CA CYS A 322 -3.29 -82.80 -29.67
C CYS A 322 -2.04 -83.56 -30.16
N ASP A 323 -0.86 -82.93 -30.15
CA ASP A 323 0.40 -83.56 -30.56
C ASP A 323 0.75 -84.75 -29.64
N ASN A 324 0.53 -84.63 -28.32
CA ASN A 324 0.67 -85.74 -27.37
C ASN A 324 -0.33 -86.89 -27.63
N GLN A 325 -1.58 -86.60 -27.99
CA GLN A 325 -2.56 -87.63 -28.38
C GLN A 325 -2.14 -88.35 -29.67
N GLY A 326 -1.62 -87.62 -30.67
CA GLY A 326 -1.08 -88.19 -31.90
C GLY A 326 0.15 -89.09 -31.66
N LEU A 327 1.03 -88.68 -30.74
CA LEU A 327 2.16 -89.50 -30.29
C LEU A 327 1.69 -90.74 -29.53
N LEU A 328 0.70 -90.65 -28.66
CA LEU A 328 0.14 -91.80 -27.93
C LEU A 328 -0.45 -92.85 -28.89
N LEU A 329 -1.26 -92.42 -29.86
CA LEU A 329 -1.79 -93.29 -30.92
C LEU A 329 -0.68 -93.95 -31.76
N THR A 330 0.42 -93.23 -31.97
CA THR A 330 1.61 -93.74 -32.67
C THR A 330 2.35 -94.79 -31.83
N VAL A 331 2.53 -94.54 -30.52
CA VAL A 331 3.10 -95.50 -29.56
C VAL A 331 2.27 -96.78 -29.50
N ASP A 332 0.94 -96.68 -29.41
CA ASP A 332 0.06 -97.87 -29.45
C ASP A 332 0.04 -98.55 -30.82
N GLY A 333 0.34 -97.81 -31.90
CA GLY A 333 0.63 -98.37 -33.22
C GLY A 333 1.93 -99.18 -33.27
N TYR A 334 2.97 -98.77 -32.53
CA TYR A 334 4.21 -99.55 -32.39
C TYR A 334 4.05 -100.71 -31.40
N ARG A 335 3.34 -100.53 -30.28
CA ARG A 335 3.02 -101.57 -29.29
C ARG A 335 2.42 -102.80 -29.97
N ARG A 336 1.35 -102.60 -30.77
CA ARG A 336 0.71 -103.66 -31.57
C ARG A 336 1.64 -104.33 -32.57
N LYS A 337 2.65 -103.62 -33.11
CA LYS A 337 3.68 -104.23 -34.00
C LYS A 337 4.65 -105.10 -33.22
N VAL A 338 5.02 -104.70 -32.00
CA VAL A 338 5.86 -105.48 -31.08
C VAL A 338 5.13 -106.74 -30.62
N GLU A 339 3.88 -106.63 -30.15
CA GLU A 339 3.01 -107.77 -29.80
C GLU A 339 2.92 -108.78 -30.97
N ASN A 340 2.73 -108.28 -32.20
CA ASN A 340 2.71 -109.12 -33.41
C ASN A 340 4.08 -109.70 -33.80
N LEU A 341 5.19 -109.16 -33.30
CA LEU A 341 6.52 -109.77 -33.44
C LEU A 341 6.73 -110.83 -32.35
N GLU A 342 6.38 -110.54 -31.10
CA GLU A 342 6.44 -111.46 -29.96
C GLU A 342 5.63 -112.74 -30.21
N ILE A 343 4.39 -112.62 -30.71
CA ILE A 343 3.54 -113.76 -31.10
C ILE A 343 4.19 -114.58 -32.22
N ARG A 344 4.94 -113.97 -33.14
CA ARG A 344 5.69 -114.69 -34.19
C ARG A 344 6.94 -115.36 -33.65
N CYS A 345 7.68 -114.70 -32.76
CA CYS A 345 8.83 -115.29 -32.07
C CYS A 345 8.40 -116.50 -31.23
N ALA A 346 7.30 -116.41 -30.48
CA ALA A 346 6.75 -117.52 -29.72
C ALA A 346 6.36 -118.71 -30.62
N LYS A 347 5.71 -118.47 -31.77
CA LYS A 347 5.39 -119.51 -32.76
C LYS A 347 6.63 -120.16 -33.37
N LEU A 348 7.65 -119.38 -33.72
CA LEU A 348 8.92 -119.92 -34.23
C LEU A 348 9.67 -120.72 -33.15
N GLN A 349 9.63 -120.26 -31.89
CA GLN A 349 10.24 -120.95 -30.75
C GLN A 349 9.50 -122.25 -30.42
N GLN A 350 8.17 -122.30 -30.55
CA GLN A 350 7.39 -123.54 -30.50
C GLN A 350 7.79 -124.49 -31.63
N GLN A 351 7.84 -124.02 -32.88
CA GLN A 351 8.26 -124.86 -34.02
C GLN A 351 9.69 -125.40 -33.86
N LEU A 352 10.61 -124.62 -33.30
CA LEU A 352 11.95 -125.07 -32.93
C LEU A 352 11.91 -126.11 -31.80
N ALA A 353 11.06 -125.95 -30.79
CA ALA A 353 10.90 -126.93 -29.72
C ALA A 353 10.36 -128.27 -30.26
N GLU A 354 9.27 -128.26 -31.03
CA GLU A 354 8.72 -129.48 -31.65
C GLU A 354 9.70 -130.13 -32.64
N MET A 355 10.49 -129.34 -33.38
CA MET A 355 11.51 -129.87 -34.29
C MET A 355 12.70 -130.47 -33.53
N ASN A 356 13.10 -129.89 -32.40
CA ASN A 356 14.09 -130.48 -31.50
C ASN A 356 13.57 -131.75 -30.82
N GLU A 357 12.29 -131.81 -30.47
CA GLU A 357 11.64 -132.99 -29.91
C GLU A 357 11.60 -134.15 -30.92
N ARG A 358 11.12 -133.91 -32.14
CA ARG A 358 11.19 -134.90 -33.24
C ARG A 358 12.63 -135.35 -33.53
N ASN A 359 13.60 -134.43 -33.51
CA ASN A 359 15.03 -134.78 -33.63
C ASN A 359 15.58 -135.55 -32.42
N LEU A 360 14.98 -135.43 -31.23
CA LEU A 360 15.34 -136.20 -30.04
C LEU A 360 14.70 -137.60 -30.08
N GLU A 361 13.48 -137.72 -30.58
CA GLU A 361 12.81 -139.00 -30.87
C GLU A 361 13.60 -139.79 -31.92
N VAL A 362 13.93 -139.17 -33.06
CA VAL A 362 14.76 -139.79 -34.10
C VAL A 362 16.15 -140.17 -33.57
N ARG A 363 16.75 -139.39 -32.65
CA ARG A 363 18.00 -139.79 -31.98
C ARG A 363 17.80 -140.98 -31.02
N LYS A 364 16.71 -141.04 -30.25
CA LYS A 364 16.37 -142.19 -29.39
C LYS A 364 16.11 -143.45 -30.22
N GLU A 365 15.43 -143.33 -31.35
CA GLU A 365 15.20 -144.43 -32.29
C GLU A 365 16.52 -144.89 -32.93
N ASN A 366 17.34 -143.97 -33.44
CA ASN A 366 18.67 -144.31 -33.95
C ASN A 366 19.57 -144.92 -32.85
N GLN A 367 19.46 -144.49 -31.59
CA GLN A 367 20.16 -145.10 -30.47
C GLN A 367 19.62 -146.51 -30.16
N LEU A 368 18.32 -146.76 -30.27
CA LEU A 368 17.71 -148.08 -30.12
C LEU A 368 18.08 -149.02 -31.28
N LEU A 369 18.16 -148.50 -32.51
CA LEU A 369 18.66 -149.21 -33.68
C LEU A 369 20.16 -149.50 -33.55
N LEU A 370 20.96 -148.55 -33.06
CA LEU A 370 22.37 -148.77 -32.73
C LEU A 370 22.54 -149.78 -31.59
N ILE A 371 21.65 -149.84 -30.60
CA ILE A 371 21.66 -150.88 -29.56
C ILE A 371 21.29 -152.24 -30.18
N ARG A 372 20.29 -152.32 -31.06
CA ARG A 372 19.96 -153.56 -31.79
C ARG A 372 21.08 -154.04 -32.70
N LEU A 373 21.70 -153.13 -33.46
CA LEU A 373 22.89 -153.42 -34.27
C LEU A 373 24.07 -153.83 -33.38
N LYS A 374 24.30 -153.13 -32.27
CA LYS A 374 25.36 -153.49 -31.32
C LYS A 374 25.10 -154.85 -30.65
N SER A 375 23.87 -155.24 -30.39
CA SER A 375 23.55 -156.61 -29.92
C SER A 375 23.59 -157.67 -31.03
N LEU A 376 23.71 -157.28 -32.30
CA LEU A 376 24.06 -158.17 -33.42
C LEU A 376 25.59 -158.21 -33.64
N ASP A 377 26.29 -157.08 -33.47
CA ASP A 377 27.75 -156.95 -33.54
C ASP A 377 28.48 -157.39 -32.25
N GLU A 378 27.78 -157.59 -31.13
CA GLU A 378 28.31 -158.19 -29.89
C GLU A 378 28.52 -159.72 -30.01
N LEU A 379 28.17 -160.30 -31.17
CA LEU A 379 28.74 -161.56 -31.68
C LEU A 379 30.14 -161.38 -32.31
N GLY A 380 30.73 -160.18 -32.29
CA GLY A 380 31.77 -159.74 -33.23
C GLY A 380 32.81 -158.69 -32.74
N ASN A 381 33.33 -158.83 -31.51
CA ASN A 381 34.63 -158.28 -31.03
C ASN A 381 34.75 -156.78 -30.61
N ASP A 382 35.72 -156.51 -29.73
CA ASP A 382 36.00 -155.19 -29.12
C ASP A 382 37.09 -154.34 -29.84
N ARG A 383 37.04 -152.98 -29.75
CA ARG A 383 38.03 -152.11 -29.02
C ARG A 383 38.11 -150.60 -29.43
N LYS A 384 38.02 -149.74 -28.39
CA LYS A 384 38.87 -148.53 -28.07
C LYS A 384 38.71 -147.14 -28.76
N SER A 385 38.45 -146.15 -27.87
CA SER A 385 39.25 -144.92 -27.55
C SER A 385 39.12 -143.55 -28.26
N MET A 386 38.89 -142.51 -27.43
CA MET A 386 39.58 -141.19 -27.30
C MET A 386 39.66 -140.18 -28.48
N PHE A 387 39.32 -138.90 -28.26
CA PHE A 387 40.22 -137.71 -28.32
C PHE A 387 39.55 -136.34 -27.95
N LEU A 388 40.33 -135.25 -27.94
CA LEU A 388 40.10 -133.81 -27.55
C LEU A 388 40.88 -132.88 -28.57
N PRO A 389 41.17 -131.53 -28.43
CA PRO A 389 41.03 -130.57 -27.29
C PRO A 389 40.79 -129.04 -27.58
N THR A 390 40.82 -128.18 -26.52
CA THR A 390 41.03 -126.68 -26.52
C THR A 390 39.95 -125.78 -27.20
N GLN A 391 39.94 -124.43 -27.25
CA GLN A 391 40.84 -123.27 -26.87
C GLN A 391 39.94 -121.98 -26.74
N ALA A 392 40.30 -120.71 -26.39
CA ALA A 392 41.49 -120.00 -25.86
C ALA A 392 41.14 -118.56 -25.34
N ASN A 393 42.10 -117.89 -24.65
CA ASN A 393 42.35 -116.43 -24.51
C ASN A 393 41.33 -115.41 -23.91
N LEU A 394 41.78 -114.72 -22.84
CA LEU A 394 41.34 -113.38 -22.39
C LEU A 394 42.55 -112.59 -21.85
N ARG A 395 42.62 -111.25 -22.02
CA ARG A 395 43.70 -110.41 -21.44
C ARG A 395 43.28 -108.93 -21.25
N ASN A 396 43.94 -108.25 -20.31
CA ASN A 396 43.94 -106.80 -20.04
C ASN A 396 42.65 -106.18 -19.48
N ASN A 397 42.49 -106.23 -18.15
CA ASN A 397 41.69 -105.28 -17.38
C ASN A 397 42.51 -104.83 -16.16
N PHE A 398 42.91 -103.55 -16.13
CA PHE A 398 43.33 -102.82 -14.93
C PHE A 398 43.12 -101.33 -15.18
N LYS A 399 42.08 -100.77 -14.55
CA LYS A 399 41.95 -99.35 -14.22
C LYS A 399 41.66 -99.30 -12.73
N MET A 400 42.27 -98.34 -12.03
CA MET A 400 41.95 -98.11 -10.62
C MET A 400 40.53 -97.56 -10.52
N GLU A 401 39.82 -97.95 -9.46
CA GLU A 401 38.55 -97.36 -9.07
C GLU A 401 38.85 -96.21 -8.10
N ASP A 402 38.31 -95.02 -8.37
CA ASP A 402 38.35 -93.88 -7.43
C ASP A 402 37.15 -94.00 -6.48
N GLU A 403 37.34 -93.75 -5.18
CA GLU A 403 36.27 -93.90 -4.17
C GLU A 403 35.24 -92.75 -4.21
N GLU A 404 33.98 -93.06 -3.91
CA GLU A 404 32.88 -92.08 -3.93
C GLU A 404 32.99 -91.05 -2.80
N GLY A 405 33.62 -89.90 -3.10
CA GLY A 405 33.59 -88.73 -2.21
C GLY A 405 34.63 -87.65 -2.49
N GLU A 406 35.72 -87.96 -3.19
CA GLU A 406 36.79 -86.99 -3.41
C GLU A 406 36.48 -85.97 -4.51
N LEU A 407 36.85 -84.70 -4.27
CA LEU A 407 36.61 -83.58 -5.20
C LEU A 407 37.51 -83.60 -6.47
N PHE A 408 38.43 -84.56 -6.59
CA PHE A 408 39.42 -84.65 -7.68
C PHE A 408 39.42 -86.03 -8.38
N ASN A 409 38.25 -86.45 -8.86
CA ASN A 409 38.07 -87.67 -9.66
C ASN A 409 38.97 -87.68 -10.93
N ASN A 410 39.71 -88.76 -11.15
CA ASN A 410 40.67 -88.93 -12.25
C ASN A 410 40.04 -88.87 -13.66
N MET A 411 38.72 -89.07 -13.78
CA MET A 411 38.00 -88.94 -15.04
C MET A 411 38.12 -87.52 -15.62
N TYR A 412 38.04 -86.48 -14.78
CA TYR A 412 38.28 -85.09 -15.21
C TYR A 412 39.73 -84.86 -15.67
N LEU A 413 40.69 -85.58 -15.09
CA LEU A 413 42.10 -85.53 -15.47
C LEU A 413 42.35 -86.23 -16.83
N ALA A 414 41.55 -87.24 -17.16
CA ALA A 414 41.51 -87.86 -18.50
C ALA A 414 40.80 -86.98 -19.54
N ASP A 415 39.73 -86.28 -19.16
CA ASP A 415 39.04 -85.31 -20.02
C ASP A 415 39.91 -84.07 -20.31
N LEU A 416 40.66 -83.57 -19.32
CA LEU A 416 41.66 -82.51 -19.52
C LEU A 416 42.73 -82.94 -20.53
N LYS A 417 43.30 -84.14 -20.35
CA LYS A 417 44.34 -84.68 -21.24
C LYS A 417 43.83 -85.06 -22.63
N SER A 418 42.53 -85.29 -22.80
CA SER A 418 41.90 -85.57 -24.10
C SER A 418 41.20 -84.34 -24.73
N GLY A 419 41.36 -83.15 -24.14
CA GLY A 419 40.87 -81.88 -24.68
C GLY A 419 39.35 -81.67 -24.52
N ARG A 420 38.69 -82.40 -23.62
CA ARG A 420 37.23 -82.36 -23.40
C ARG A 420 36.79 -81.43 -22.26
N CYS A 421 37.71 -80.85 -21.50
CA CYS A 421 37.36 -79.86 -20.47
C CYS A 421 36.98 -78.50 -21.09
N VAL A 422 35.68 -78.24 -21.15
CA VAL A 422 35.12 -76.92 -21.47
C VAL A 422 35.43 -75.96 -20.31
N SER A 423 36.35 -75.02 -20.53
CA SER A 423 36.53 -73.87 -19.64
C SER A 423 35.26 -73.01 -19.65
N PRO A 424 34.81 -72.41 -18.52
CA PRO A 424 33.61 -71.56 -18.45
C PRO A 424 33.83 -70.16 -19.09
N GLY A 425 34.33 -70.14 -20.33
CA GLY A 425 34.38 -69.00 -21.23
C GLY A 425 33.07 -68.79 -22.00
N PRO A 426 32.98 -67.72 -22.81
CA PRO A 426 31.71 -67.14 -23.27
C PRO A 426 31.09 -67.82 -24.52
N SER A 427 31.30 -69.14 -24.72
CA SER A 427 30.61 -69.87 -25.81
C SER A 427 30.69 -71.40 -25.66
N THR A 428 29.67 -71.99 -25.03
CA THR A 428 29.25 -73.37 -25.35
C THR A 428 27.74 -73.51 -25.21
N THR A 429 27.06 -73.64 -26.35
CA THR A 429 25.65 -74.04 -26.42
C THR A 429 25.40 -75.38 -25.74
N LYS A 430 24.31 -75.47 -24.97
CA LYS A 430 23.80 -76.64 -24.21
C LYS A 430 24.55 -76.96 -22.90
N GLY A 431 23.94 -76.57 -21.77
CA GLY A 431 24.15 -77.23 -20.47
C GLY A 431 24.55 -76.33 -19.30
N GLY A 432 25.20 -75.20 -19.55
CA GLY A 432 25.57 -74.26 -18.48
C GLY A 432 24.38 -73.44 -17.98
N LEU A 433 24.34 -73.17 -16.67
CA LEU A 433 23.44 -72.16 -16.10
C LEU A 433 23.77 -70.78 -16.70
N ASN A 434 22.77 -70.09 -17.24
CA ASN A 434 22.94 -68.74 -17.78
C ASN A 434 23.30 -67.77 -16.64
N ARG A 435 24.59 -67.43 -16.50
CA ARG A 435 25.10 -66.46 -15.50
C ARG A 435 24.33 -65.14 -15.55
N TYR A 436 23.93 -64.69 -16.74
CA TYR A 436 23.09 -63.50 -16.92
C TYR A 436 21.69 -63.65 -16.27
N SER A 437 21.07 -64.83 -16.38
CA SER A 437 19.75 -65.10 -15.79
C SER A 437 19.80 -65.12 -14.26
N GLU A 438 20.85 -65.71 -13.69
CA GLU A 438 21.09 -65.73 -12.24
C GLU A 438 21.41 -64.33 -11.69
N LEU A 439 22.18 -63.53 -12.44
CA LEU A 439 22.47 -62.13 -12.09
C LEU A 439 21.22 -61.25 -12.18
N SER A 440 20.39 -61.45 -13.22
CA SER A 440 19.11 -60.75 -13.39
C SER A 440 18.12 -61.08 -12.26
N GLN A 441 18.05 -62.35 -11.85
CA GLN A 441 17.24 -62.76 -10.70
C GLN A 441 17.71 -62.10 -9.39
N ARG A 442 19.03 -61.99 -9.16
CA ARG A 442 19.56 -61.25 -8.00
C ARG A 442 19.24 -59.75 -8.07
N ASN A 443 19.42 -59.12 -9.24
CA ASN A 443 19.13 -57.70 -9.43
C ASN A 443 17.63 -57.36 -9.27
N SER A 444 16.73 -58.29 -9.61
CA SER A 444 15.28 -58.15 -9.38
C SER A 444 14.93 -58.04 -7.89
N MET A 445 15.68 -58.71 -7.02
CA MET A 445 15.45 -58.74 -5.56
C MET A 445 16.09 -57.56 -4.81
N LEU A 446 16.70 -56.61 -5.53
CA LEU A 446 17.43 -55.48 -4.95
C LEU A 446 16.84 -54.12 -5.40
N PRO A 447 16.85 -53.10 -4.51
CA PRO A 447 16.40 -51.76 -4.85
C PRO A 447 17.30 -51.14 -5.92
N PRO A 448 16.82 -50.18 -6.74
CA PRO A 448 17.49 -49.76 -7.96
C PRO A 448 18.96 -49.33 -7.81
N HIS A 449 19.32 -48.72 -6.66
CA HIS A 449 20.66 -48.23 -6.37
C HIS A 449 21.66 -49.29 -5.87
N LEU A 450 21.23 -50.55 -5.68
CA LEU A 450 22.10 -51.68 -5.28
C LEU A 450 22.22 -52.78 -6.35
N ARG A 451 21.67 -52.55 -7.55
CA ARG A 451 21.73 -53.52 -8.66
C ARG A 451 23.13 -53.56 -9.29
N THR A 452 23.62 -54.76 -9.59
CA THR A 452 24.96 -54.99 -10.12
C THR A 452 24.97 -55.14 -11.64
N ASN A 453 25.54 -54.16 -12.35
CA ASN A 453 25.57 -54.13 -13.82
C ASN A 453 26.93 -54.61 -14.39
N TYR A 454 27.16 -55.93 -14.37
CA TYR A 454 28.33 -56.55 -15.01
C TYR A 454 28.04 -56.92 -16.47
N VAL A 455 28.24 -55.96 -17.39
CA VAL A 455 28.03 -56.11 -18.85
C VAL A 455 29.31 -56.57 -19.58
N ALA A 456 30.18 -57.34 -18.90
CA ALA A 456 31.59 -57.50 -19.30
C ALA A 456 31.92 -58.78 -20.08
N LEU A 457 31.02 -59.77 -20.16
CA LEU A 457 31.32 -61.13 -20.64
C LEU A 457 30.16 -61.80 -21.40
N GLU A 458 29.73 -61.23 -22.52
CA GLU A 458 29.23 -61.91 -23.74
C GLU A 458 28.85 -60.83 -24.78
N LEU A 459 28.99 -61.13 -26.08
CA LEU A 459 28.93 -60.10 -27.15
C LEU A 459 27.63 -60.06 -27.95
N ASP A 460 26.85 -61.14 -27.95
CA ASP A 460 25.68 -61.34 -28.84
C ASP A 460 24.39 -61.64 -28.07
N CYS A 461 24.13 -60.88 -27.01
CA CYS A 461 22.83 -60.85 -26.30
C CYS A 461 22.32 -59.41 -26.23
N GLU A 462 21.29 -59.06 -26.99
CA GLU A 462 20.55 -57.81 -26.74
C GLU A 462 19.86 -57.89 -25.37
N PRO A 463 19.98 -56.87 -24.51
CA PRO A 463 19.23 -56.83 -23.27
C PRO A 463 17.74 -56.63 -23.58
N PRO A 464 16.81 -57.30 -22.88
CA PRO A 464 15.39 -56.98 -22.97
C PRO A 464 15.16 -55.48 -22.69
N GLN A 465 14.32 -54.85 -23.49
CA GLN A 465 13.96 -53.45 -23.28
C GLN A 465 13.23 -53.31 -21.93
N ASP A 466 13.79 -52.50 -21.03
CA ASP A 466 13.20 -52.15 -19.75
C ASP A 466 12.21 -50.99 -20.00
N ASP A 467 10.91 -51.24 -19.80
CA ASP A 467 9.80 -50.31 -20.10
C ASP A 467 9.87 -48.97 -19.34
N THR A 468 10.82 -48.81 -18.41
CA THR A 468 10.95 -47.63 -17.54
C THR A 468 11.61 -46.41 -18.18
N ARG A 469 12.00 -46.46 -19.47
CA ARG A 469 12.84 -45.42 -20.08
C ARG A 469 12.12 -44.27 -20.81
N ASP A 470 10.91 -44.49 -21.32
CA ASP A 470 10.30 -43.60 -22.33
C ASP A 470 9.33 -42.53 -21.78
N THR A 471 9.34 -42.26 -20.46
CA THR A 471 8.38 -41.33 -19.80
C THR A 471 9.03 -40.14 -19.08
N MET A 472 10.18 -39.65 -19.53
CA MET A 472 10.81 -38.42 -19.01
C MET A 472 11.21 -37.40 -20.09
N SER A 473 10.19 -36.86 -20.76
CA SER A 473 10.18 -35.58 -21.48
C SER A 473 8.71 -35.15 -21.64
N THR A 474 8.27 -33.94 -21.30
CA THR A 474 8.97 -32.69 -20.94
C THR A 474 8.33 -31.98 -19.74
N THR A 475 8.98 -30.93 -19.22
CA THR A 475 8.41 -29.85 -18.40
C THR A 475 7.61 -30.23 -17.14
N PHE A 476 8.25 -30.13 -15.96
CA PHE A 476 8.04 -28.98 -15.08
C PHE A 476 9.22 -28.79 -14.11
N ASP A 477 9.29 -27.62 -13.49
CA ASP A 477 10.30 -27.21 -12.49
C ASP A 477 9.63 -27.03 -11.12
N ASP A 478 10.10 -27.72 -10.09
CA ASP A 478 9.97 -27.25 -8.70
C ASP A 478 11.03 -27.87 -7.78
N SER A 479 11.72 -26.98 -7.05
CA SER A 479 12.38 -27.12 -5.73
C SER A 479 12.71 -28.54 -5.20
N SER A 480 13.92 -28.78 -4.70
CA SER A 480 14.41 -28.10 -3.49
C SER A 480 15.84 -28.54 -3.09
N THR A 481 16.50 -27.79 -2.18
CA THR A 481 17.64 -28.21 -1.30
C THR A 481 18.68 -29.19 -1.89
N GLY A 482 19.92 -28.81 -2.21
CA GLY A 482 20.79 -27.79 -1.60
C GLY A 482 21.50 -28.30 -0.34
N LEU A 483 22.84 -28.46 -0.38
CA LEU A 483 23.81 -28.04 0.66
C LEU A 483 25.27 -28.47 0.36
N ILE A 484 26.03 -27.55 -0.25
CA ILE A 484 27.41 -27.17 0.10
C ILE A 484 28.53 -28.24 0.17
N SER A 485 29.53 -28.06 -0.71
CA SER A 485 30.94 -27.98 -0.25
C SER A 485 31.90 -27.16 -1.14
N ARG A 486 32.30 -26.00 -0.60
CA ARG A 486 33.66 -25.39 -0.63
C ARG A 486 34.20 -24.66 -1.89
N ARG A 487 34.31 -23.33 -1.71
CA ARG A 487 35.59 -22.55 -1.61
C ARG A 487 36.35 -22.14 -2.90
N LYS A 488 36.34 -20.83 -3.19
CA LYS A 488 37.48 -19.86 -3.33
C LYS A 488 36.86 -18.46 -3.61
N VAL A 489 37.24 -17.29 -3.05
CA VAL A 489 38.47 -16.65 -2.52
C VAL A 489 39.16 -15.70 -3.54
N SER A 490 39.28 -14.42 -3.14
CA SER A 490 39.91 -13.26 -3.83
C SER A 490 39.19 -12.67 -5.07
N GLY A 491 39.16 -11.34 -5.29
CA GLY A 491 39.53 -10.22 -4.40
C GLY A 491 39.59 -8.82 -5.09
N ILE A 492 39.66 -7.77 -4.25
CA ILE A 492 40.12 -6.37 -4.44
C ILE A 492 39.40 -5.34 -5.37
N THR A 493 39.36 -4.10 -4.84
CA THR A 493 39.32 -2.75 -5.45
C THR A 493 38.15 -2.27 -6.35
N SER A 494 37.24 -1.51 -5.73
CA SER A 494 36.92 -0.10 -6.04
C SER A 494 36.86 0.38 -7.51
N TYR A 495 35.64 0.63 -8.00
CA TYR A 495 35.34 1.80 -8.85
C TYR A 495 34.03 2.48 -8.45
N LYS A 496 34.02 3.81 -8.39
CA LYS A 496 32.78 4.62 -8.29
C LYS A 496 31.96 4.42 -9.56
N ARG A 497 30.64 4.23 -9.46
CA ARG A 497 29.71 4.39 -10.58
C ARG A 497 28.68 5.49 -10.30
N PRO A 498 28.10 6.13 -11.34
CA PRO A 498 27.37 7.39 -11.19
C PRO A 498 25.96 7.21 -10.64
N GLY A 499 25.36 8.29 -10.15
CA GLY A 499 23.92 8.34 -9.90
C GLY A 499 23.09 8.25 -11.19
N PRO A 500 21.80 7.92 -11.09
CA PRO A 500 20.91 7.78 -12.26
C PRO A 500 20.74 9.11 -13.03
N PRO A 501 20.49 9.05 -14.35
CA PRO A 501 20.42 10.24 -15.20
C PRO A 501 19.21 11.12 -14.85
N THR A 502 19.44 12.42 -14.73
CA THR A 502 18.39 13.41 -14.44
C THR A 502 17.48 13.61 -15.66
N PRO A 503 16.13 13.55 -15.52
CA PRO A 503 15.22 13.81 -16.63
C PRO A 503 15.34 15.23 -17.18
N SER A 504 15.65 15.37 -18.47
CA SER A 504 15.75 16.67 -19.15
C SER A 504 14.38 17.23 -19.51
N LYS A 505 14.12 18.51 -19.21
CA LYS A 505 12.82 19.19 -19.41
C LYS A 505 12.44 19.47 -20.88
N ARG A 506 13.08 18.84 -21.88
CA ARG A 506 12.85 19.09 -23.32
C ARG A 506 12.84 17.82 -24.20
N ALA A 507 12.25 16.74 -23.71
CA ALA A 507 11.65 15.70 -24.55
C ALA A 507 10.20 15.49 -24.07
N GLY A 508 9.19 15.28 -24.91
CA GLY A 508 9.22 14.98 -26.34
C GLY A 508 8.16 13.91 -26.58
N ARG A 509 6.91 14.31 -26.85
CA ARG A 509 5.75 13.41 -26.92
C ARG A 509 5.93 12.36 -28.02
N LEU A 510 6.27 11.13 -27.65
CA LEU A 510 6.11 9.95 -28.50
C LEU A 510 4.76 9.29 -28.20
N SER A 511 3.68 9.89 -28.73
CA SER A 511 2.35 9.29 -28.73
C SER A 511 2.29 8.21 -29.83
N LEU A 512 2.25 6.94 -29.42
CA LEU A 512 2.26 5.78 -30.31
C LEU A 512 0.87 5.54 -30.92
N THR A 513 0.62 6.01 -32.15
CA THR A 513 -0.58 5.64 -32.93
C THR A 513 -0.36 5.87 -34.43
N GLY A 514 -0.66 4.89 -35.30
CA GLY A 514 -0.86 5.16 -36.74
C GLY A 514 -0.27 4.22 -37.81
N ALA A 515 -0.66 2.94 -37.84
CA ALA A 515 -0.79 2.07 -39.03
C ALA A 515 -1.42 0.73 -38.57
N LEU A 516 -2.36 0.07 -39.25
CA LEU A 516 -2.77 0.09 -40.67
C LEU A 516 -4.31 0.22 -40.88
N ALA A 517 -4.66 0.56 -42.13
CA ALA A 517 -5.97 0.70 -42.80
C ALA A 517 -7.24 -0.01 -42.27
N GLY A 518 -8.41 0.65 -42.45
CA GLY A 518 -9.74 0.04 -42.30
C GLY A 518 -10.95 1.00 -42.43
N ASN A 519 -11.32 1.40 -43.66
CA ASN A 519 -12.55 2.07 -44.13
C ASN A 519 -13.56 2.70 -43.14
N GLY A 520 -13.85 3.99 -43.32
CA GLY A 520 -15.07 4.65 -42.81
C GLY A 520 -15.07 6.16 -43.08
N GLY A 521 -16.08 6.68 -43.79
CA GLY A 521 -16.14 8.10 -44.17
C GLY A 521 -16.65 9.02 -43.05
N GLY A 522 -16.03 10.19 -42.89
CA GLY A 522 -16.41 11.21 -41.90
C GLY A 522 -15.67 12.53 -42.17
N GLU A 523 -16.40 13.50 -42.71
CA GLU A 523 -15.93 14.79 -43.25
C GLU A 523 -14.98 15.61 -42.33
N VAL A 524 -13.99 16.25 -42.95
CA VAL A 524 -13.06 17.17 -42.28
C VAL A 524 -13.58 18.61 -42.33
N GLN A 525 -13.73 19.27 -41.18
CA GLN A 525 -13.59 20.74 -41.12
C GLN A 525 -12.72 21.17 -39.94
N TYR A 526 -11.68 21.94 -40.25
CA TYR A 526 -10.88 22.70 -39.28
C TYR A 526 -11.58 24.03 -38.98
N LYS A 527 -11.55 24.47 -37.71
CA LYS A 527 -11.44 25.91 -37.40
C LYS A 527 -10.47 26.14 -36.24
N GLU A 528 -9.47 26.96 -36.52
CA GLU A 528 -8.54 27.50 -35.53
C GLU A 528 -9.24 28.62 -34.75
N VAL A 529 -9.06 28.66 -33.42
CA VAL A 529 -9.30 29.88 -32.63
C VAL A 529 -8.06 30.18 -31.79
N LEU A 530 -7.15 30.87 -32.46
CA LEU A 530 -6.25 31.91 -31.98
C LEU A 530 -6.73 32.61 -30.68
N ARG A 531 -5.87 33.08 -29.78
CA ARG A 531 -4.40 33.01 -29.61
C ARG A 531 -4.09 33.60 -28.22
N ASP A 532 -3.10 33.08 -27.49
CA ASP A 532 -2.66 33.72 -26.24
C ASP A 532 -2.11 35.13 -26.51
N ALA A 533 -2.45 36.08 -25.65
CA ALA A 533 -2.03 37.47 -25.77
C ALA A 533 -1.70 38.10 -24.40
N ASN A 534 -0.42 38.10 -24.04
CA ASN A 534 0.19 39.33 -23.53
C ASN A 534 1.72 39.35 -23.72
N ALA A 535 2.18 40.16 -24.66
CA ALA A 535 3.59 40.52 -24.81
C ALA A 535 3.64 41.94 -25.36
N ASN A 536 3.90 42.93 -24.49
CA ASN A 536 3.96 44.32 -24.90
C ASN A 536 5.00 45.07 -24.07
N VAL A 537 6.13 45.37 -24.71
CA VAL A 537 7.14 46.33 -24.25
C VAL A 537 7.48 47.18 -25.47
N ALA A 538 7.51 48.51 -25.29
CA ALA A 538 7.88 49.45 -26.36
C ALA A 538 9.29 49.10 -26.91
N GLY A 539 9.60 49.32 -28.19
CA GLY A 539 9.04 50.30 -29.11
C GLY A 539 10.14 51.32 -29.41
N ALA A 540 10.76 51.22 -30.58
CA ALA A 540 12.06 51.83 -30.84
C ALA A 540 12.16 52.48 -32.23
N ALA A 541 12.10 53.81 -32.26
CA ALA A 541 12.57 54.68 -33.33
C ALA A 541 12.62 56.14 -32.79
N ALA A 542 13.56 57.01 -33.17
CA ALA A 542 14.90 56.80 -33.73
C ALA A 542 15.68 58.13 -33.60
N GLY A 543 17.02 58.07 -33.58
CA GLY A 543 17.84 59.14 -34.17
C GLY A 543 18.92 59.82 -33.31
N ILE A 544 19.92 60.29 -34.07
CA ILE A 544 20.87 61.38 -33.80
C ILE A 544 22.10 61.08 -32.92
N VAL A 545 23.25 61.43 -33.50
CA VAL A 545 24.61 61.30 -32.97
C VAL A 545 24.94 62.51 -32.09
N GLY A 546 25.61 62.30 -30.95
CA GLY A 546 26.12 63.34 -30.06
C GLY A 546 27.28 62.81 -29.21
N SER A 547 28.20 63.69 -28.78
CA SER A 547 29.54 63.30 -28.33
C SER A 547 29.93 63.70 -26.90
N ALA A 548 30.67 62.79 -26.25
CA ALA A 548 31.71 63.04 -25.24
C ALA A 548 31.32 63.50 -23.81
N ALA A 549 32.12 63.02 -22.85
CA ALA A 549 32.30 63.48 -21.46
C ALA A 549 31.09 63.30 -20.49
N GLU A 550 31.27 62.95 -19.20
CA GLU A 550 32.50 62.53 -18.48
C GLU A 550 32.22 61.65 -17.25
N SER A 551 33.27 60.94 -16.80
CA SER A 551 33.57 60.50 -15.43
C SER A 551 32.63 59.55 -14.64
N ALA A 552 33.19 58.36 -14.30
CA ALA A 552 33.11 57.60 -13.04
C ALA A 552 31.75 57.42 -12.27
N ALA A 553 31.43 56.25 -11.69
CA ALA A 553 32.34 55.42 -10.89
C ALA A 553 31.83 53.99 -10.54
N ARG A 554 32.79 53.10 -10.27
CA ARG A 554 32.83 52.07 -9.20
C ARG A 554 31.75 50.96 -9.10
N THR A 555 32.19 49.75 -9.47
CA THR A 555 32.23 48.51 -8.63
C THR A 555 31.08 48.15 -7.66
N GLY A 556 30.56 46.92 -7.76
CA GLY A 556 29.83 46.30 -6.63
C GLY A 556 29.39 44.85 -6.81
N ARG A 557 30.11 43.90 -6.20
CA ARG A 557 29.53 42.59 -5.82
C ARG A 557 28.67 42.80 -4.57
N THR A 558 27.43 42.33 -4.54
CA THR A 558 26.71 42.05 -3.29
C THR A 558 26.11 40.65 -3.33
N LYS A 559 26.33 39.89 -2.25
CA LYS A 559 25.62 38.62 -1.99
C LYS A 559 24.35 38.92 -1.19
N THR A 560 23.33 38.09 -1.31
CA THR A 560 22.13 38.15 -0.46
C THR A 560 22.50 37.96 1.02
N PRO A 561 22.06 38.85 1.94
CA PRO A 561 22.36 38.71 3.36
C PRO A 561 21.44 37.70 4.03
N GLY A 562 21.97 36.56 4.49
CA GLY A 562 21.27 35.69 5.43
C GLY A 562 21.28 36.32 6.83
N LYS A 563 20.11 36.51 7.45
CA LYS A 563 20.01 37.05 8.81
C LYS A 563 20.00 35.95 9.87
N PHE A 564 20.85 36.17 10.88
CA PHE A 564 20.82 35.64 12.24
C PHE A 564 19.45 35.14 12.75
N LYS A 565 19.46 33.99 13.43
CA LYS A 565 18.79 33.85 14.73
C LYS A 565 19.48 32.79 15.60
N GLN A 566 19.90 33.15 16.80
CA GLN A 566 20.54 32.27 17.78
C GLN A 566 20.15 32.73 19.19
N MET A 567 19.45 31.87 19.95
CA MET A 567 18.98 32.11 21.35
C MET A 567 18.05 33.34 21.46
N ILE A 568 17.31 33.67 22.54
CA ILE A 568 17.25 33.36 24.00
C ILE A 568 15.73 33.18 24.31
N SER A 569 15.19 32.35 25.22
CA SER A 569 15.63 31.72 26.49
C SER A 569 15.43 32.52 27.81
N SER A 570 14.26 33.14 28.02
CA SER A 570 13.73 33.45 29.37
C SER A 570 12.22 33.79 29.34
N SER A 571 11.44 33.26 30.29
CA SER A 571 9.99 33.51 30.41
C SER A 571 9.53 33.43 31.86
N SER A 572 9.91 34.41 32.70
CA SER A 572 9.61 34.39 34.14
C SER A 572 9.74 35.76 34.86
N LEU A 573 9.13 36.83 34.33
CA LEU A 573 8.95 38.10 35.08
C LEU A 573 7.65 38.81 34.68
N LEU A 574 6.64 38.76 35.56
CA LEU A 574 5.70 39.86 35.85
C LEU A 574 4.80 39.43 37.01
N ASN A 575 5.09 39.93 38.21
CA ASN A 575 4.22 39.77 39.38
C ASN A 575 4.49 40.95 40.33
N ASN A 576 3.45 41.46 41.00
CA ASN A 576 3.44 42.67 41.85
C ASN A 576 3.76 44.02 41.16
N PHE A 577 2.71 44.81 40.90
CA PHE A 577 2.36 46.06 41.62
C PHE A 577 0.86 46.28 41.31
N GLN A 578 -0.08 46.09 42.23
CA GLN A 578 -0.43 46.87 43.43
C GLN A 578 -1.11 48.21 43.08
N ARG A 579 -2.11 48.57 43.89
CA ARG A 579 -3.15 49.59 43.65
C ARG A 579 -2.59 50.99 43.35
N ASP A 580 -3.35 51.75 42.56
CA ASP A 580 -3.85 53.04 43.00
C ASP A 580 -5.26 53.28 42.47
N GLU A 581 -6.11 53.92 43.27
CA GLU A 581 -7.42 54.45 42.86
C GLU A 581 -7.29 55.98 42.71
N VAL A 582 -8.00 56.58 41.73
CA VAL A 582 -8.76 57.82 41.92
C VAL A 582 -9.56 58.18 40.66
N ASN A 583 -10.76 58.73 40.88
CA ASN A 583 -11.69 59.21 39.87
C ASN A 583 -11.10 60.18 38.83
N LYS A 584 -11.62 60.08 37.59
CA LYS A 584 -12.17 61.24 36.86
C LYS A 584 -13.24 60.81 35.85
N LYS A 585 -14.40 61.46 35.89
CA LYS A 585 -15.53 61.27 34.96
C LYS A 585 -15.58 62.41 33.93
N THR A 586 -15.61 62.04 32.66
CA THR A 586 -16.06 62.83 31.48
C THR A 586 -16.51 61.77 30.47
N PHE A 587 -17.78 61.52 30.15
CA PHE A 587 -18.96 62.39 30.01
C PHE A 587 -18.85 63.39 28.85
N PHE A 588 -19.20 62.91 27.65
CA PHE A 588 -19.80 63.68 26.58
C PHE A 588 -20.89 62.83 25.90
N PRO A 589 -22.09 63.37 25.61
CA PRO A 589 -23.11 62.69 24.82
C PRO A 589 -23.07 63.11 23.34
N TYR A 590 -23.74 62.34 22.46
CA TYR A 590 -24.83 62.76 21.54
C TYR A 590 -25.12 61.69 20.47
N TYR A 591 -26.41 61.41 20.25
CA TYR A 591 -27.07 60.99 18.99
C TYR A 591 -26.32 60.05 18.01
N ILE A 592 -26.86 58.83 17.83
CA ILE A 592 -27.93 58.57 16.83
C ILE A 592 -29.04 57.78 17.54
#